data_AF-A0A447TP23-F1
#
_entry.id   AF-A0A447TP23-F1
#
_cell.length_a   1.000
_cell.length_b   1.000
_cell.length_c   1.000
_cell.angle_alpha   90.00
_cell.angle_beta   90.00
_cell.angle_gamma   90.00
#
_symmetry.space_group_name_H-M   'P 1'
#
loop_
_entity.id
_entity.type
_entity.pdbx_description
1 polymer ?
#
loop_
_entity_poly.entity_id
_entity_poly.type
_entity_poly.pdbx_seq_one_letter_code
_entity_poly.pdbx_strand_id
1 'polypeptide(L)'
;MRKKRGGGWRLWVAIADVSYYVRPPTPLDREARNRGTSVYFPSQVVPMLPEVLSNGLCSLNPQVDRLCMVCEMTISAKGRLTGYKFYEAVMSSHARLTYTKSLAYAAGRSGSA
;
A
#
# COMPACT_ATOMS: atom_id res chain seq x y z
N MET A 1 -0.44 6.48 11.34
CA MET A 1 0.62 6.37 12.37
C MET A 1 0.07 6.78 13.73
N ARG A 2 0.68 6.33 14.83
CA ARG A 2 0.27 6.67 16.20
C ARG A 2 1.47 7.19 16.99
N LYS A 3 1.29 8.25 17.80
CA LYS A 3 2.32 8.69 18.76
C LYS A 3 2.56 7.60 19.81
N LYS A 4 3.83 7.38 20.19
CA LYS A 4 4.19 6.48 21.32
C LYS A 4 4.25 7.27 22.63
N ARG A 5 3.88 6.62 23.73
CA ARG A 5 4.06 7.15 25.09
C ARG A 5 5.57 7.22 25.37
N GLY A 6 6.08 8.42 25.69
CA GLY A 6 7.53 8.68 25.81
C GLY A 6 8.20 9.28 24.56
N GLY A 7 7.43 9.60 23.51
CA GLY A 7 7.93 10.24 22.30
C GLY A 7 8.14 9.27 21.13
N GLY A 8 8.24 9.83 19.93
CA GLY A 8 8.30 9.05 18.69
C GLY A 8 6.94 8.50 18.23
N TRP A 9 7.01 7.55 17.30
CA TRP A 9 5.87 7.09 16.51
C TRP A 9 5.88 5.58 16.29
N ARG A 10 4.68 5.03 16.09
CA ARG A 10 4.44 3.73 15.48
C ARG A 10 3.80 3.95 14.12
N LEU A 11 4.42 3.41 13.08
CA LEU A 11 4.01 3.53 11.69
C LEU A 11 3.64 2.14 11.17
N TRP A 12 2.59 2.08 10.34
CA TRP A 12 2.21 0.89 9.60
C TRP A 12 2.24 1.24 8.13
N VAL A 13 2.92 0.41 7.35
CA VAL A 13 2.86 0.41 5.89
C VAL A 13 2.28 -0.94 5.50
N ALA A 14 1.06 -0.92 4.97
CA ALA A 14 0.38 -2.10 4.47
C ALA A 14 0.53 -2.15 2.94
N ILE A 15 1.16 -3.22 2.45
CA ILE A 15 1.37 -3.47 1.02
C ILE A 15 0.43 -4.58 0.59
N ALA A 16 -0.19 -4.45 -0.58
CA ALA A 16 -1.06 -5.51 -1.10
C ALA A 16 -0.34 -6.85 -1.16
N ASP A 17 -0.99 -7.91 -0.70
CA ASP A 17 -0.41 -9.26 -0.70
C ASP A 17 -0.51 -9.90 -2.08
N VAL A 18 0.31 -9.43 -3.02
CA VAL A 18 0.34 -9.94 -4.41
C VAL A 18 0.80 -11.39 -4.44
N SER A 19 1.74 -11.78 -3.57
CA SER A 19 2.27 -13.15 -3.48
C SER A 19 1.21 -14.18 -3.13
N TYR A 20 0.17 -13.79 -2.38
CA TYR A 20 -0.95 -14.68 -2.12
C TYR A 20 -1.65 -15.11 -3.41
N TYR A 21 -1.85 -14.17 -4.34
CA TYR A 21 -2.57 -14.38 -5.62
C TYR A 21 -1.67 -14.88 -6.75
N VAL A 22 -0.38 -14.51 -6.76
CA VAL A 22 0.59 -14.87 -7.80
C VAL A 22 1.58 -15.87 -7.22
N ARG A 23 1.22 -17.16 -7.27
CA ARG A 23 2.02 -18.26 -6.71
C ARG A 23 3.00 -18.83 -7.75
N PRO A 24 4.27 -19.10 -7.38
CA PRO A 24 5.14 -19.94 -8.22
C PRO A 24 4.66 -21.40 -8.25
N PRO A 25 4.79 -22.15 -9.36
CA PRO A 25 5.17 -21.73 -10.72
C PRO A 25 3.95 -21.60 -11.64
N THR A 26 2.99 -20.72 -11.33
CA THR A 26 1.78 -20.52 -12.15
C THR A 26 2.05 -19.76 -13.47
N PRO A 27 1.15 -19.83 -14.47
CA PRO A 27 1.24 -18.98 -15.66
C PRO A 27 1.30 -17.48 -15.33
N LEU A 28 0.58 -17.05 -14.28
CA LEU A 28 0.62 -15.66 -13.80
C LEU A 28 2.01 -15.27 -13.28
N ASP A 29 2.67 -16.13 -12.50
CA ASP A 29 4.04 -15.90 -12.05
C ASP A 29 5.03 -15.81 -13.22
N ARG A 30 4.92 -16.72 -14.20
CA ARG A 30 5.78 -16.69 -15.39
C ARG A 30 5.62 -15.41 -16.20
N GLU A 31 4.38 -14.98 -16.44
CA GLU A 31 4.12 -13.75 -17.20
C GLU A 31 4.51 -12.49 -16.43
N ALA A 32 4.28 -12.45 -15.12
CA ALA A 32 4.74 -11.35 -14.27
C ALA A 32 6.27 -11.23 -14.31
N ARG A 33 6.98 -12.36 -14.23
CA ARG A 33 8.46 -12.41 -14.36
C ARG A 33 8.92 -12.00 -15.76
N ASN A 34 8.21 -12.42 -16.81
CA ASN A 34 8.50 -12.07 -18.20
C ASN A 34 8.38 -10.55 -18.45
N ARG A 35 7.32 -9.91 -17.92
CA ARG A 35 7.13 -8.45 -18.01
C ARG A 35 8.08 -7.67 -17.10
N GLY A 36 8.40 -8.21 -15.93
CA GLY A 36 9.30 -7.61 -14.93
C GLY A 36 8.71 -6.41 -14.18
N THR A 37 8.06 -5.48 -14.88
CA THR A 37 7.44 -4.28 -14.29
C THR A 37 6.26 -3.79 -15.14
N SER A 38 5.45 -2.88 -14.58
CA SER A 38 4.44 -2.15 -15.36
C SER A 38 5.09 -0.97 -16.07
N VAL A 39 4.70 -0.70 -17.32
CA VAL A 39 5.21 0.40 -18.13
C VAL A 39 4.14 1.46 -18.30
N TYR A 40 4.48 2.72 -18.03
CA TYR A 40 3.56 3.85 -18.07
C TYR A 40 3.91 4.75 -19.26
N PHE A 41 3.12 4.67 -20.33
CA PHE A 41 3.17 5.57 -21.47
C PHE A 41 2.27 6.80 -21.22
N PRO A 42 2.44 7.89 -21.98
CA PRO A 42 1.44 8.95 -22.03
C PRO A 42 0.06 8.34 -22.35
N SER A 43 -0.90 8.51 -21.45
CA SER A 43 -2.30 8.05 -21.58
C SER A 43 -2.53 6.52 -21.61
N GLN A 44 -1.49 5.68 -21.47
CA GLN A 44 -1.66 4.21 -21.50
C GLN A 44 -0.74 3.52 -20.49
N VAL A 45 -1.21 2.44 -19.90
CA VAL A 45 -0.42 1.58 -19.00
C VAL A 45 -0.36 0.17 -19.59
N VAL A 46 0.83 -0.42 -19.63
CA VAL A 46 1.04 -1.85 -19.88
C VAL A 46 1.30 -2.50 -18.52
N PRO A 47 0.31 -3.15 -17.89
CA PRO A 47 0.46 -3.63 -16.52
C PRO A 47 1.25 -4.93 -16.45
N MET A 48 2.01 -5.10 -15.37
CA MET A 48 2.72 -6.35 -15.07
C MET A 48 1.74 -7.51 -14.79
N LEU A 49 0.61 -7.20 -14.16
CA LEU A 49 -0.43 -8.15 -13.79
C LEU A 49 -1.73 -7.84 -14.52
N PRO A 50 -2.61 -8.84 -14.77
CA PRO A 50 -3.94 -8.59 -15.30
C PRO A 50 -4.72 -7.55 -14.47
N GLU A 51 -5.52 -6.72 -15.14
CA GLU A 51 -6.26 -5.62 -14.50
C GLU A 51 -7.19 -6.08 -13.37
N VAL A 52 -7.78 -7.27 -13.51
CA VAL A 52 -8.63 -7.85 -12.45
C VAL A 52 -7.87 -8.06 -11.14
N LEU A 53 -6.57 -8.36 -11.21
CA LEU A 53 -5.71 -8.47 -10.03
C LEU A 53 -5.21 -7.10 -9.61
N SER A 54 -4.61 -6.33 -10.52
CA SER A 54 -3.96 -5.05 -10.17
C SER A 54 -4.94 -3.97 -9.68
N ASN A 55 -6.12 -3.85 -10.31
CA ASN A 55 -7.14 -2.85 -9.93
C ASN A 55 -8.19 -3.39 -8.95
N GLY A 56 -8.27 -4.72 -8.79
CA GLY A 56 -9.27 -5.40 -7.97
C GLY A 56 -8.71 -5.91 -6.64
N LEU A 57 -8.20 -7.13 -6.66
CA LEU A 57 -7.82 -7.89 -5.46
C LEU A 57 -6.51 -7.41 -4.82
N CYS A 58 -5.55 -6.97 -5.63
CA CYS A 58 -4.29 -6.41 -5.17
C CYS A 58 -4.35 -4.87 -5.00
N SER A 59 -5.48 -4.24 -5.32
CA SER A 59 -5.70 -2.84 -4.98
C SER A 59 -6.30 -2.74 -3.57
N LEU A 60 -5.70 -1.91 -2.72
CA LEU A 60 -6.18 -1.60 -1.38
C LEU A 60 -7.36 -0.61 -1.43
N ASN A 61 -8.43 -1.04 -2.11
CA ASN A 61 -9.64 -0.26 -2.34
C ASN A 61 -10.29 0.14 -1.00
N PRO A 62 -10.94 1.32 -0.93
CA PRO A 62 -11.59 1.78 0.29
C PRO A 62 -12.80 0.90 0.66
N GLN A 63 -13.05 0.76 1.95
CA GLN A 63 -14.26 0.16 2.54
C GLN A 63 -14.48 -1.32 2.19
N VAL A 64 -13.42 -2.02 1.79
CA VAL A 64 -13.45 -3.45 1.49
C VAL A 64 -12.24 -4.13 2.13
N ASP A 65 -12.45 -5.35 2.60
CA ASP A 65 -11.38 -6.14 3.21
C ASP A 65 -10.37 -6.60 2.17
N ARG A 66 -9.08 -6.50 2.51
CA ARG A 66 -7.95 -6.84 1.65
C ARG A 66 -6.83 -7.50 2.44
N LEU A 67 -6.27 -8.55 1.84
CA LEU A 67 -5.04 -9.17 2.32
C LEU A 67 -3.85 -8.24 2.06
N CYS A 68 -3.02 -8.06 3.07
CA CYS A 68 -1.83 -7.24 2.97
C CYS A 68 -0.66 -7.82 3.78
N MET A 69 0.55 -7.55 3.30
CA MET A 69 1.77 -7.70 4.07
C MET A 69 2.06 -6.37 4.77
N VAL A 70 2.12 -6.39 6.09
CA VAL A 70 2.30 -5.18 6.92
C VAL A 70 3.74 -5.09 7.40
N CYS A 71 4.36 -3.94 7.18
CA CYS A 71 5.56 -3.51 7.88
C CYS A 71 5.17 -2.55 9.02
N GLU A 72 5.23 -3.03 10.26
CA GLU A 72 5.05 -2.21 11.45
C GLU A 72 6.40 -1.72 11.94
N MET A 73 6.56 -0.40 12.05
CA MET A 73 7.80 0.27 12.41
C MET A 73 7.64 1.11 13.67
N THR A 74 8.71 1.16 14.47
CA THR A 74 8.88 2.14 15.55
C THR A 74 9.90 3.18 15.14
N ILE A 75 9.52 4.45 15.26
CA ILE A 75 10.33 5.60 14.85
C ILE A 75 10.56 6.47 16.09
N SER A 76 11.79 6.88 16.34
CA SER A 76 12.14 7.80 17.44
C SER A 76 11.58 9.21 17.20
N ALA A 77 11.59 10.06 18.23
CA ALA A 77 11.19 11.46 18.10
C ALA A 77 12.02 12.26 17.09
N LYS A 78 13.26 11.83 16.82
CA LYS A 78 14.18 12.43 15.83
C LYS A 78 14.03 11.83 14.43
N GLY A 79 13.00 11.01 14.18
CA GLY A 79 12.76 10.40 12.87
C GLY A 79 13.60 9.15 12.56
N ARG A 80 14.46 8.70 13.48
CA ARG A 80 15.27 7.49 13.28
C ARG A 80 14.44 6.22 13.50
N LEU A 81 14.51 5.26 12.57
CA LEU A 81 13.93 3.92 12.74
C LEU A 81 14.62 3.18 13.89
N THR A 82 13.84 2.65 14.83
CA THR A 82 14.34 1.93 16.01
C THR A 82 13.95 0.46 16.04
N GLY A 83 13.12 0.01 15.10
CA GLY A 83 12.65 -1.37 15.05
C GLY A 83 11.54 -1.55 14.03
N TYR A 84 11.40 -2.77 13.53
CA TYR A 84 10.37 -3.15 12.57
C TYR A 84 9.98 -4.61 12.76
N LYS A 85 8.79 -4.98 12.26
CA LYS A 85 8.35 -6.38 12.12
C LYS A 85 7.42 -6.50 10.90
N PHE A 86 7.42 -7.69 10.30
CA PHE A 86 6.58 -8.03 9.16
C PHE A 86 5.55 -9.09 9.57
N TYR A 87 4.33 -8.98 9.06
CA TYR A 87 3.27 -9.97 9.26
C TYR A 87 2.17 -9.82 8.20
N GLU A 88 1.52 -10.93 7.86
CA GLU A 88 0.31 -10.95 7.07
C GLU A 88 -0.88 -10.41 7.89
N ALA A 89 -1.77 -9.66 7.26
CA ALA A 89 -2.94 -9.09 7.89
C ALA A 89 -4.12 -8.92 6.92
N VAL A 90 -5.29 -8.66 7.50
CA VAL A 90 -6.47 -8.15 6.77
C VAL A 90 -6.63 -6.67 7.11
N MET A 91 -6.84 -5.84 6.09
CA MET A 91 -7.11 -4.41 6.27
C MET A 91 -8.35 -3.96 5.49
N SER A 92 -8.97 -2.89 5.97
CA SER A 92 -10.00 -2.15 5.26
C SER A 92 -9.60 -0.68 5.18
N SER A 93 -9.34 -0.18 3.97
CA SER A 93 -8.90 1.20 3.77
C SER A 93 -10.05 2.16 4.08
N HIS A 94 -9.82 3.13 4.97
CA HIS A 94 -10.88 4.04 5.40
C HIS A 94 -11.20 5.11 4.35
N ALA A 95 -10.24 5.45 3.50
CA ALA A 95 -10.42 6.47 2.47
C ALA A 95 -9.44 6.28 1.31
N ARG A 96 -9.87 6.63 0.09
CA ARG A 96 -8.99 6.80 -1.07
C ARG A 96 -8.71 8.28 -1.26
N LEU A 97 -7.48 8.69 -0.98
CA LEU A 97 -7.05 10.09 -1.09
C LEU A 97 -6.16 10.28 -2.32
N THR A 98 -6.30 11.42 -2.98
CA THR A 98 -5.30 11.91 -3.95
C THR A 98 -4.25 12.74 -3.20
N TYR A 99 -3.08 12.93 -3.81
CA TYR A 99 -2.04 13.79 -3.21
C TYR A 99 -2.55 15.20 -2.89
N THR A 100 -3.36 15.79 -3.77
CA THR A 100 -4.00 17.10 -3.54
C THR A 100 -4.85 17.11 -2.27
N LYS A 101 -5.70 16.08 -2.07
CA LYS A 101 -6.53 15.97 -0.86
C LYS A 101 -5.68 15.76 0.39
N SER A 102 -4.65 14.91 0.31
CA SER A 102 -3.74 14.65 1.44
C SER A 102 -2.96 15.90 1.85
N LEU A 103 -2.49 16.69 0.87
CA LEU A 103 -1.78 17.94 1.14
C LEU A 103 -2.71 18.98 1.77
N ALA A 104 -3.93 19.13 1.25
CA ALA A 104 -4.93 20.03 1.82
C ALA A 104 -5.24 19.68 3.29
N TYR A 105 -5.42 18.39 3.58
CA TYR A 105 -5.62 17.89 4.94
C TYR A 105 -4.43 18.21 5.86
N ALA A 106 -3.20 17.97 5.39
CA ALA A 106 -2.00 18.27 6.16
C ALA A 106 -1.81 19.78 6.45
N ALA A 107 -2.27 20.64 5.53
CA ALA A 107 -2.24 22.09 5.67
C ALA A 107 -3.37 22.66 6.55
N GLY A 108 -4.22 21.82 7.16
CA GLY A 108 -5.38 22.26 7.96
C GLY A 108 -6.51 22.87 7.13
N ARG A 109 -6.44 22.76 5.80
CA ARG A 109 -7.50 23.18 4.89
C ARG A 109 -8.44 22.01 4.73
N SER A 110 -9.32 21.81 5.71
CA SER A 110 -10.47 20.94 5.55
C SER A 110 -11.38 21.55 4.48
N GLY A 111 -11.29 21.04 3.26
CA GLY A 111 -12.19 21.43 2.18
C GLY A 111 -13.62 21.19 2.63
N SER A 112 -14.41 22.26 2.65
CA SER A 112 -15.86 22.18 2.60
C SER A 112 -16.25 21.35 1.38
N ALA A 113 -17.25 20.49 1.59
CA ALA A 113 -17.97 19.82 0.52
C ALA A 113 -18.53 20.82 -0.49
#